data_AF-A0A957UXQ8-F1
#
_entry.id   AF-A0A957UXQ8-F1
#
_cell.length_a   1.000
_cell.length_b   1.000
_cell.length_c   1.000
_cell.angle_alpha   90.00
_cell.angle_beta   90.00
_cell.angle_gamma   90.00
#
_symmetry.space_group_name_H-M   'P 1'
#
loop_
_entity.id
_entity.type
_entity.pdbx_description
1 polymer ?
#
loop_
_entity_poly.entity_id
_entity_poly.type
_entity_poly.pdbx_seq_one_letter_code
_entity_poly.pdbx_strand_id
1 'polypeptide(L)'
;VRRFFPAADAGTYAALALIGRMVFFATWSVVTAMFPIAAQRFKRGEAHRPLLYISLGIVLAGSLVITFITYFFPVPIVTLLFGPAYLSIAPLLWLYALATMFYALANVVINYRLSIGNTGGTYMAIVAGIAQVTALWIWHASLAQVVLIQVGLMGALFVALLTWDWVRHRRDGQPSSAPAPITNG
;
A
#
# COMPACT_ATOMS: atom_id res chain seq x y z
N VAL A 1 19.78 -21.52 5.98
CA VAL A 1 19.51 -20.18 5.41
C VAL A 1 20.78 -19.39 5.05
N ARG A 2 21.88 -19.43 5.84
CA ARG A 2 23.17 -18.80 5.48
C ARG A 2 24.04 -19.57 4.45
N ARG A 3 23.60 -20.71 3.92
CA ARG A 3 24.46 -21.67 3.19
C ARG A 3 24.14 -21.81 1.70
N PHE A 4 23.19 -21.05 1.16
CA PHE A 4 22.76 -21.17 -0.25
C PHE A 4 22.65 -19.84 -1.03
N PHE A 5 22.90 -18.69 -0.42
CA PHE A 5 23.02 -17.43 -1.15
C PHE A 5 24.42 -16.83 -0.88
N PRO A 6 25.23 -16.57 -1.91
CA PRO A 6 26.48 -15.83 -1.76
C PRO A 6 26.18 -14.53 -1.01
N ALA A 7 27.06 -14.12 -0.09
CA ALA A 7 26.86 -12.94 0.77
C ALA A 7 26.56 -11.62 0.01
N ALA A 8 26.75 -11.59 -1.31
CA ALA A 8 26.40 -10.50 -2.21
C ALA A 8 24.87 -10.31 -2.41
N ASP A 9 24.05 -11.36 -2.37
CA ASP A 9 22.60 -11.29 -2.69
C ASP A 9 21.76 -10.73 -1.52
N ALA A 10 22.19 -11.00 -0.28
CA ALA A 10 21.50 -10.47 0.91
C ALA A 10 21.69 -8.94 1.05
N GLY A 11 22.88 -8.44 0.68
CA GLY A 11 23.18 -7.00 0.66
C GLY A 11 22.38 -6.26 -0.41
N THR A 12 22.28 -6.82 -1.62
CA THR A 12 21.49 -6.25 -2.72
C THR A 12 19.99 -6.24 -2.40
N TYR A 13 19.47 -7.26 -1.73
CA TYR A 13 18.09 -7.24 -1.23
C TYR A 13 17.87 -6.17 -0.16
N ALA A 14 18.78 -6.02 0.80
CA ALA A 14 18.68 -4.98 1.84
C ALA A 14 18.70 -3.58 1.23
N ALA A 15 19.53 -3.34 0.21
CA ALA A 15 19.58 -2.11 -0.55
C ALA A 15 18.26 -1.80 -1.27
N LEU A 16 17.71 -2.78 -2.00
CA LEU A 16 16.42 -2.63 -2.67
C LEU A 16 15.29 -2.34 -1.66
N ALA A 17 15.27 -3.07 -0.54
CA ALA A 17 14.30 -2.86 0.53
C ALA A 17 14.38 -1.46 1.16
N LEU A 18 15.58 -0.90 1.27
CA LEU A 18 15.78 0.45 1.80
C LEU A 18 15.13 1.52 0.93
N ILE A 19 15.15 1.35 -0.40
CA ILE A 19 14.52 2.29 -1.33
C ILE A 19 12.99 2.30 -1.16
N GLY A 20 12.36 1.12 -1.07
CA GLY A 20 10.92 1.08 -0.76
C GLY A 20 10.60 1.72 0.59
N ARG A 21 11.47 1.59 1.59
CA ARG A 21 11.28 2.32 2.85
C ARG A 21 11.29 3.83 2.64
N MET A 22 12.15 4.38 1.77
CA MET A 22 12.14 5.82 1.47
C MET A 22 10.80 6.26 0.86
N VAL A 23 10.26 5.48 -0.10
CA VAL A 23 8.93 5.76 -0.69
C VAL A 23 7.84 5.69 0.38
N PHE A 24 7.88 4.65 1.20
CA PHE A 24 6.91 4.48 2.28
C PHE A 24 6.94 5.65 3.27
N PHE A 25 8.12 6.09 3.70
CA PHE A 25 8.28 7.24 4.59
C PHE A 25 7.76 8.54 3.98
N ALA A 26 7.95 8.75 2.67
CA ALA A 26 7.40 9.91 1.98
C ALA A 26 5.86 9.95 2.07
N THR A 27 5.21 8.78 2.02
CA THR A 27 3.74 8.64 2.09
C THR A 27 3.17 8.55 3.51
N TRP A 28 4.01 8.18 4.50
CA TRP A 28 3.60 8.00 5.89
C TRP A 28 3.06 9.29 6.53
N SER A 29 3.66 10.44 6.17
CA SER A 29 3.24 11.77 6.63
C SER A 29 1.78 12.07 6.28
N VAL A 30 1.31 11.62 5.11
CA VAL A 30 -0.08 11.80 4.67
C VAL A 30 -1.03 10.97 5.54
N VAL A 31 -0.65 9.72 5.84
CA VAL A 31 -1.46 8.81 6.65
C VAL A 31 -1.59 9.32 8.09
N THR A 32 -0.49 9.77 8.70
CA THR A 32 -0.49 10.27 10.08
C THR A 32 -1.26 11.58 10.22
N ALA A 33 -1.26 12.45 9.22
CA ALA A 33 -2.08 13.66 9.19
C ALA A 33 -3.56 13.35 8.93
N MET A 34 -3.85 12.44 8.00
CA MET A 34 -5.22 12.07 7.62
C MET A 34 -5.98 11.43 8.79
N PHE A 35 -5.34 10.55 9.56
CA PHE A 35 -6.00 9.77 10.60
C PHE A 35 -6.75 10.62 11.66
N PRO A 36 -6.12 11.58 12.37
CA PRO A 36 -6.82 12.38 13.37
C PRO A 36 -7.87 13.31 12.74
N ILE A 37 -7.63 13.83 11.54
CA ILE A 37 -8.57 14.72 10.84
C ILE A 37 -9.83 13.93 10.45
N ALA A 38 -9.69 12.73 9.88
CA ALA A 38 -10.80 11.86 9.53
C ALA A 38 -11.61 11.45 10.76
N ALA A 39 -10.94 11.06 11.85
CA ALA A 39 -11.59 10.70 13.10
C ALA A 39 -12.39 11.88 13.70
N GLN A 40 -11.85 13.09 13.66
CA GLN A 40 -12.55 14.29 14.14
C GLN A 40 -13.76 14.64 13.29
N ARG A 41 -13.64 14.63 11.95
CA ARG A 41 -14.77 14.91 11.06
C ARG A 41 -15.89 13.88 11.21
N PHE A 42 -15.53 12.60 11.37
CA PHE A 42 -16.49 11.53 11.62
C PHE A 42 -17.24 11.76 12.94
N LYS A 43 -16.55 12.12 14.03
CA LYS A 43 -17.18 12.46 15.32
C LYS A 43 -18.14 13.66 15.23
N ARG A 44 -17.87 14.60 14.32
CA ARG A 44 -18.71 15.80 14.09
C ARG A 44 -19.85 15.56 13.10
N GLY A 45 -19.94 14.37 12.48
CA GLY A 45 -20.90 14.08 11.41
C GLY A 45 -20.62 14.84 10.10
N GLU A 46 -19.41 15.39 9.92
CA GLU A 46 -19.03 16.16 8.74
C GLU A 46 -18.60 15.25 7.58
N ALA A 47 -18.61 15.79 6.36
CA ALA A 47 -18.11 15.09 5.18
C ALA A 47 -16.61 14.75 5.31
N HIS A 48 -16.31 13.48 5.61
CA HIS A 48 -14.96 12.96 5.82
C HIS A 48 -14.43 12.16 4.61
N ARG A 49 -15.29 11.73 3.68
CA ARG A 49 -14.90 11.01 2.44
C ARG A 49 -13.99 11.78 1.49
N PRO A 50 -14.15 13.09 1.27
CA PRO A 50 -13.23 13.84 0.42
C PRO A 50 -11.77 13.74 0.88
N LEU A 51 -11.54 13.55 2.19
CA LEU A 51 -10.21 13.41 2.74
C LEU A 51 -9.50 12.14 2.24
N LEU A 52 -10.23 11.01 2.11
CA LEU A 52 -9.67 9.78 1.55
C LEU A 52 -9.22 9.98 0.10
N TYR A 53 -10.03 10.64 -0.73
CA TYR A 53 -9.67 10.88 -2.14
C TYR A 53 -8.50 11.85 -2.28
N ILE A 54 -8.44 12.89 -1.44
CA ILE A 54 -7.30 13.82 -1.42
C ILE A 54 -6.03 13.09 -0.99
N SER A 55 -6.08 12.29 0.09
CA SER A 55 -4.93 11.52 0.56
C SER A 55 -4.47 10.48 -0.47
N LEU A 56 -5.40 9.77 -1.12
CA LEU A 56 -5.06 8.86 -2.23
C LEU A 56 -4.43 9.62 -3.40
N GLY A 57 -4.95 10.79 -3.76
CA GLY A 57 -4.40 11.62 -4.84
C GLY A 57 -2.97 12.09 -4.55
N ILE A 58 -2.71 12.58 -3.33
CA ILE A 58 -1.37 13.02 -2.92
C ILE A 58 -0.39 11.85 -2.90
N VAL A 59 -0.78 10.71 -2.31
CA VAL A 59 0.07 9.52 -2.25
C VAL A 59 0.32 8.95 -3.64
N LEU A 60 -0.70 8.90 -4.51
CA LEU A 60 -0.57 8.43 -5.88
C LEU A 60 0.35 9.35 -6.68
N ALA A 61 0.16 10.66 -6.63
CA ALA A 61 0.99 11.62 -7.34
C ALA A 61 2.45 11.57 -6.87
N GLY A 62 2.69 11.58 -5.56
CA GLY A 62 4.03 11.49 -4.99
C GLY A 62 4.73 10.18 -5.34
N SER A 63 4.01 9.05 -5.25
CA SER A 63 4.57 7.74 -5.55
C SER A 63 4.80 7.53 -7.06
N LEU A 64 3.95 8.09 -7.92
CA LEU A 64 4.15 8.07 -9.36
C LEU A 64 5.40 8.85 -9.75
N VAL A 65 5.61 10.05 -9.20
CA VAL A 65 6.83 10.84 -9.44
C VAL A 65 8.08 10.03 -9.08
N ILE A 66 8.09 9.38 -7.91
CA ILE A 66 9.22 8.54 -7.50
C ILE A 66 9.38 7.33 -8.43
N THR A 67 8.29 6.68 -8.82
CA THR A 67 8.32 5.53 -9.74
C THR A 67 8.85 5.95 -11.11
N PHE A 68 8.46 7.11 -11.63
CA PHE A 68 8.99 7.64 -12.89
C PHE A 68 10.48 7.96 -12.80
N ILE A 69 10.93 8.62 -11.73
CA ILE A 69 12.36 8.92 -11.51
C ILE A 69 13.18 7.64 -11.44
N THR A 70 12.69 6.62 -10.72
CA THR A 70 13.37 5.32 -10.60
C THR A 70 13.31 4.50 -11.89
N TYR A 71 12.33 4.72 -12.76
CA TYR A 71 12.25 4.10 -14.08
C TYR A 71 13.22 4.72 -15.09
N PHE A 72 13.33 6.05 -15.15
CA PHE A 72 14.20 6.73 -16.11
C PHE A 72 15.67 6.81 -15.66
N PHE A 73 15.93 6.89 -14.35
CA PHE A 73 17.28 7.04 -13.80
C PHE A 73 17.67 5.95 -12.78
N PRO A 74 17.42 4.65 -13.03
CA PRO A 74 17.70 3.60 -12.05
C PRO A 74 19.21 3.46 -11.75
N VAL A 75 20.05 3.53 -12.77
CA VAL A 75 21.51 3.34 -12.66
C VAL A 75 22.18 4.45 -11.84
N PRO A 76 21.95 5.76 -12.11
CA PRO A 76 22.48 6.84 -11.27
C PRO A 76 22.04 6.75 -9.82
N ILE A 77 20.76 6.44 -9.56
CA ILE A 77 20.21 6.35 -8.20
C ILE A 77 20.91 5.23 -7.41
N VAL A 78 21.01 4.04 -8.00
CA VAL A 78 21.66 2.89 -7.34
C VAL A 78 23.15 3.17 -7.14
N THR A 79 23.84 3.73 -8.13
CA THR A 79 25.27 4.04 -8.04
C THR A 79 25.57 5.09 -6.97
N LEU A 80 24.74 6.14 -6.87
CA LEU A 80 24.92 7.20 -5.88
C LEU A 80 24.63 6.72 -4.45
N LEU A 81 23.58 5.92 -4.26
CA LEU A 81 23.13 5.49 -2.93
C LEU A 81 23.89 4.27 -2.39
N PHE A 82 24.23 3.33 -3.27
CA PHE A 82 24.79 2.01 -2.87
C PHE A 82 26.12 1.69 -3.53
N GLY A 83 26.48 2.39 -4.62
CA GLY A 83 27.70 2.15 -5.37
C GLY A 83 27.52 1.18 -6.56
N PRO A 84 28.56 1.07 -7.42
CA PRO A 84 28.49 0.30 -8.66
C PRO A 84 28.35 -1.21 -8.44
N ALA A 85 28.69 -1.72 -7.26
CA ALA A 85 28.52 -3.13 -6.89
C ALA A 85 27.04 -3.59 -6.86
N TYR A 86 26.09 -2.65 -6.84
CA TYR A 86 24.65 -2.92 -6.72
C TYR A 86 23.88 -2.73 -8.03
N LEU A 87 24.55 -2.50 -9.17
CA LEU A 87 23.88 -2.24 -10.45
C LEU A 87 22.91 -3.35 -10.90
N SER A 88 23.08 -4.58 -10.40
CA SER A 88 22.17 -5.69 -10.66
C SER A 88 20.72 -5.44 -10.18
N ILE A 89 20.49 -4.55 -9.21
CA ILE A 89 19.14 -4.20 -8.73
C ILE A 89 18.49 -3.04 -9.48
N ALA A 90 19.23 -2.33 -10.34
CA ALA A 90 18.72 -1.19 -11.11
C ALA A 90 17.44 -1.50 -11.92
N PRO A 91 17.32 -2.61 -12.67
CA PRO A 91 16.09 -2.89 -13.43
C PRO A 91 14.89 -3.27 -12.54
N LEU A 92 15.12 -3.61 -11.27
CA LEU A 92 14.10 -4.02 -10.30
C LEU A 92 13.58 -2.84 -9.47
N LEU A 93 14.26 -1.69 -9.54
CA LEU A 93 13.99 -0.51 -8.74
C LEU A 93 12.56 0.00 -8.91
N TRP A 94 12.14 0.16 -10.17
CA TRP A 94 10.83 0.72 -10.51
C TRP A 94 9.70 -0.25 -10.15
N LEU A 95 9.92 -1.58 -10.28
CA LEU A 95 8.96 -2.60 -9.84
C LEU A 95 8.77 -2.54 -8.32
N TYR A 96 9.86 -2.36 -7.58
CA TYR A 96 9.79 -2.26 -6.11
C TYR A 96 9.13 -0.95 -5.64
N ALA A 97 9.43 0.16 -6.33
CA ALA A 97 8.75 1.44 -6.11
C ALA A 97 7.23 1.31 -6.38
N LEU A 98 6.86 0.62 -7.47
CA LEU A 98 5.46 0.34 -7.82
C LEU A 98 4.77 -0.56 -6.78
N ALA A 99 5.43 -1.61 -6.30
CA ALA A 99 4.90 -2.44 -5.20
C ALA A 99 4.64 -1.60 -3.95
N THR A 100 5.56 -0.71 -3.62
CA THR A 100 5.46 0.16 -2.45
C THR A 100 4.36 1.21 -2.62
N MET A 101 4.16 1.72 -3.84
CA MET A 101 3.04 2.60 -4.16
C MET A 101 1.71 1.92 -3.86
N PHE A 102 1.49 0.69 -4.33
CA PHE A 102 0.26 -0.05 -4.03
C PHE A 102 0.08 -0.28 -2.53
N TYR A 103 1.16 -0.64 -1.83
CA TYR A 103 1.13 -0.79 -0.38
C TYR A 103 0.76 0.52 0.35
N ALA A 104 1.34 1.65 -0.06
CA ALA A 104 1.04 2.96 0.51
C ALA A 104 -0.45 3.34 0.30
N LEU A 105 -0.97 3.13 -0.91
CA LEU A 105 -2.38 3.39 -1.23
C LEU A 105 -3.32 2.48 -0.43
N ALA A 106 -3.01 1.19 -0.30
CA ALA A 106 -3.74 0.27 0.57
C ALA A 106 -3.74 0.75 2.02
N ASN A 107 -2.59 1.24 2.51
CA ASN A 107 -2.46 1.78 3.86
C ASN A 107 -3.34 3.02 4.08
N VAL A 108 -3.46 3.92 3.10
CA VAL A 108 -4.38 5.07 3.19
C VAL A 108 -5.82 4.59 3.41
N VAL A 109 -6.29 3.61 2.62
CA VAL A 109 -7.66 3.08 2.75
C VAL A 109 -7.88 2.43 4.11
N ILE A 110 -6.93 1.60 4.57
CA ILE A 110 -7.00 0.91 5.86
C ILE A 110 -7.06 1.92 7.01
N ASN A 111 -6.12 2.87 7.04
CA ASN A 111 -6.02 3.86 8.12
C ASN A 111 -7.22 4.81 8.15
N TYR A 112 -7.73 5.20 6.98
CA TYR A 112 -8.97 5.97 6.90
C TYR A 112 -10.14 5.20 7.52
N ARG A 113 -10.33 3.93 7.15
CA ARG A 113 -11.41 3.12 7.72
C ARG A 113 -11.24 2.89 9.22
N LEU A 114 -10.02 2.68 9.66
CA LEU A 114 -9.70 2.56 11.07
C LEU A 114 -10.05 3.84 11.84
N SER A 115 -9.79 5.03 11.26
CA SER A 115 -10.12 6.32 11.87
C SER A 115 -11.62 6.54 12.12
N ILE A 116 -12.48 5.87 11.35
CA ILE A 116 -13.94 5.90 11.49
C ILE A 116 -14.48 4.65 12.22
N GLY A 117 -13.62 3.92 12.94
CA GLY A 117 -13.98 2.78 13.77
C GLY A 117 -14.18 1.45 13.03
N ASN A 118 -13.76 1.37 11.76
CA ASN A 118 -13.98 0.19 10.92
C ASN A 118 -12.69 -0.62 10.72
N THR A 119 -12.61 -1.78 11.37
CA THR A 119 -11.43 -2.64 11.38
C THR A 119 -11.38 -3.67 10.25
N GLY A 120 -12.39 -3.72 9.37
CA GLY A 120 -12.46 -4.75 8.33
C GLY A 120 -11.28 -4.73 7.36
N GLY A 121 -10.77 -3.54 7.02
CA GLY A 121 -9.59 -3.40 6.15
C GLY A 121 -8.30 -3.89 6.82
N THR A 122 -8.20 -3.74 8.14
CA THR A 122 -7.07 -4.23 8.93
C THR A 122 -6.99 -5.76 8.89
N TYR A 123 -8.12 -6.47 8.99
CA TYR A 123 -8.14 -7.93 8.86
C TYR A 123 -7.69 -8.39 7.47
N MET A 124 -8.14 -7.72 6.40
CA MET A 124 -7.69 -8.03 5.03
C MET A 124 -6.17 -7.83 4.88
N ALA A 125 -5.61 -6.78 5.50
CA ALA A 125 -4.19 -6.52 5.49
C ALA A 125 -3.38 -7.58 6.26
N ILE A 126 -3.88 -8.05 7.41
CA ILE A 126 -3.25 -9.13 8.18
C ILE A 126 -3.20 -10.42 7.35
N VAL A 127 -4.32 -10.80 6.73
CA VAL A 127 -4.39 -11.98 5.85
C VAL A 127 -3.43 -11.85 4.68
N ALA A 128 -3.38 -10.68 4.03
CA ALA A 128 -2.42 -10.43 2.95
C ALA A 128 -0.96 -10.49 3.43
N GLY A 129 -0.66 -10.00 4.63
CA GLY A 129 0.67 -10.09 5.23
C GLY A 129 1.09 -11.54 5.49
N ILE A 130 0.20 -12.37 6.01
CA ILE A 130 0.45 -13.82 6.20
C ILE A 130 0.65 -14.50 4.84
N ALA A 131 -0.18 -14.18 3.85
CA ALA A 131 -0.05 -14.70 2.49
C ALA A 131 1.29 -14.31 1.88
N GLN A 132 1.77 -13.09 2.11
CA GLN A 132 3.07 -12.62 1.64
C GLN A 132 4.23 -13.35 2.28
N VAL A 133 4.23 -13.52 3.60
CA VAL A 133 5.28 -14.28 4.29
C VAL A 133 5.31 -15.72 3.79
N THR A 134 4.13 -16.33 3.61
CA THR A 134 4.00 -17.71 3.10
C THR A 134 4.50 -17.82 1.66
N ALA A 135 4.13 -16.89 0.78
CA ALA A 135 4.57 -16.88 -0.62
C ALA A 135 6.09 -16.71 -0.72
N LEU A 136 6.69 -15.83 0.08
CA LEU A 136 8.13 -15.64 0.11
C LEU A 136 8.86 -16.86 0.70
N TRP A 137 8.25 -17.57 1.64
CA TRP A 137 8.83 -18.79 2.19
C TRP A 137 8.89 -19.91 1.14
N ILE A 138 7.87 -20.04 0.29
CA ILE A 138 7.80 -21.07 -0.76
C ILE A 138 8.60 -20.66 -2.00
N TRP A 139 8.58 -19.38 -2.38
CA TRP A 139 9.14 -18.86 -3.63
C TRP A 139 10.12 -17.70 -3.38
N HIS A 140 11.41 -18.03 -3.26
CA HIS A 140 12.49 -17.05 -3.06
C HIS A 140 13.75 -17.38 -3.88
N ALA A 141 13.59 -18.08 -5.02
CA ALA A 141 14.74 -18.53 -5.81
C ALA A 141 15.51 -17.38 -6.47
N SER A 142 14.87 -16.24 -6.72
CA SER A 142 15.54 -15.04 -7.23
C SER A 142 14.95 -13.74 -6.66
N LEU A 143 15.77 -12.69 -6.67
CA LEU A 143 15.36 -11.36 -6.20
C LEU A 143 14.24 -10.77 -7.07
N ALA A 144 14.25 -11.04 -8.38
CA ALA A 144 13.17 -10.67 -9.28
C ALA A 144 11.84 -11.34 -8.93
N GLN A 145 11.88 -12.63 -8.57
CA GLN A 145 10.68 -13.36 -8.16
C GLN A 145 10.06 -12.78 -6.88
N VAL A 146 10.89 -12.44 -5.89
CA VAL A 146 10.44 -11.79 -4.64
C VAL A 146 9.73 -10.47 -4.93
N VAL A 147 10.32 -9.62 -5.77
CA VAL A 147 9.73 -8.32 -6.15
C VAL A 147 8.41 -8.51 -6.90
N LEU A 148 8.34 -9.45 -7.84
CA LEU A 148 7.11 -9.72 -8.60
C LEU A 148 5.97 -10.23 -7.71
N ILE A 149 6.27 -11.14 -6.78
CA ILE A 149 5.29 -11.62 -5.79
C ILE A 149 4.77 -10.43 -4.96
N GLN A 150 5.67 -9.53 -4.55
CA GLN A 150 5.29 -8.37 -3.76
C GLN A 150 4.43 -7.38 -4.56
N VAL A 151 4.76 -7.09 -5.82
CA VAL A 151 3.92 -6.28 -6.71
C VAL A 151 2.53 -6.90 -6.84
N GLY A 152 2.46 -8.20 -7.12
CA GLY A 152 1.20 -8.92 -7.30
C GLY A 152 0.32 -8.90 -6.05
N LEU A 153 0.89 -9.20 -4.88
CA LEU A 153 0.15 -9.22 -3.61
C LEU A 153 -0.29 -7.82 -3.17
N MET A 154 0.58 -6.81 -3.29
CA MET A 154 0.22 -5.44 -2.92
C MET A 154 -0.82 -4.84 -3.86
N GLY A 155 -0.69 -5.10 -5.16
CA GLY A 155 -1.70 -4.73 -6.15
C GLY A 155 -3.04 -5.42 -5.87
N ALA A 156 -3.03 -6.73 -5.62
CA ALA A 156 -4.23 -7.50 -5.30
C ALA A 156 -4.91 -7.00 -4.00
N LEU A 157 -4.13 -6.75 -2.94
CA LEU A 157 -4.63 -6.18 -1.69
C LEU A 157 -5.28 -4.82 -1.93
N PHE A 158 -4.63 -3.94 -2.69
CA PHE A 158 -5.16 -2.62 -2.99
C PHE A 158 -6.48 -2.69 -3.77
N VAL A 159 -6.55 -3.51 -4.82
CA VAL A 159 -7.79 -3.73 -5.60
C VAL A 159 -8.89 -4.32 -4.72
N ALA A 160 -8.57 -5.29 -3.86
CA ALA A 160 -9.52 -5.89 -2.94
C ALA A 160 -10.08 -4.86 -1.95
N LEU A 161 -9.22 -3.99 -1.38
CA LEU A 161 -9.63 -2.92 -0.48
C LEU A 161 -10.50 -1.87 -1.17
N LEU A 162 -10.17 -1.46 -2.40
CA LEU A 162 -10.99 -0.53 -3.17
C LEU A 162 -12.36 -1.13 -3.51
N THR A 163 -12.38 -2.37 -3.98
CA THR A 163 -13.63 -3.07 -4.32
C THR A 163 -14.51 -3.20 -3.07
N TRP A 164 -13.91 -3.60 -1.94
CA TRP A 164 -14.60 -3.69 -0.68
C TRP A 164 -15.10 -2.33 -0.17
N ASP A 165 -14.28 -1.27 -0.29
CA ASP A 165 -14.69 0.09 0.09
C ASP A 165 -15.91 0.55 -0.71
N TRP A 166 -15.86 0.33 -2.01
CA TRP A 166 -16.89 0.74 -2.96
C TRP A 166 -18.19 -0.04 -2.79
N VAL A 167 -18.12 -1.36 -2.59
CA VAL A 167 -19.30 -2.20 -2.29
C VAL A 167 -19.98 -1.76 -0.99
N ARG A 168 -19.20 -1.41 0.04
CA ARG A 168 -19.78 -0.89 1.30
C ARG A 168 -20.43 0.48 1.12
N HIS A 169 -19.79 1.38 0.38
CA HIS A 169 -20.40 2.68 0.10
C HIS A 169 -21.78 2.57 -0.58
N ARG A 170 -21.94 1.60 -1.49
CA ARG A 170 -23.22 1.33 -2.14
C ARG A 170 -24.28 0.79 -1.19
N ARG A 171 -23.88 0.05 -0.16
CA ARG A 171 -24.80 -0.48 0.88
C ARG A 171 -25.24 0.60 1.85
N ASP A 172 -24.35 1.51 2.24
CA ASP A 172 -24.66 2.60 3.17
C ASP A 172 -25.52 3.71 2.52
N GLY A 173 -25.65 3.72 1.18
CA GLY A 173 -26.50 4.63 0.42
C GLY A 173 -27.93 4.14 0.16
N GLN A 174 -28.33 2.95 0.64
CA GLN A 174 -29.74 2.54 0.63
C GLN A 174 -30.42 3.09 1.89
N PRO A 175 -31.36 4.06 1.79
CA PRO A 175 -32.14 4.46 2.95
C PRO A 175 -32.88 3.22 3.46
N SER A 176 -32.66 2.92 4.74
CA SER A 176 -33.43 1.94 5.50
C SER A 176 -34.90 2.08 5.14
N SER A 177 -35.48 1.04 4.54
CA SER A 177 -36.91 0.91 4.32
C SER A 177 -37.64 1.22 5.62
N ALA A 178 -38.29 2.39 5.66
CA ALA A 178 -39.10 2.80 6.79
C ALA A 178 -40.19 1.73 7.04
N PRO A 179 -40.50 1.37 8.30
CA PRO A 179 -41.62 0.48 8.59
C PRO A 179 -42.90 1.09 8.00
N ALA A 180 -43.70 0.27 7.33
CA ALA A 180 -45.00 0.67 6.81
C ALA A 180 -45.83 1.34 7.92
N PRO A 181 -46.54 2.44 7.64
CA PRO A 181 -47.44 3.02 8.63
C PRO A 181 -48.50 1.98 8.97
N ILE A 182 -48.60 1.66 10.25
CA ILE A 182 -49.69 0.86 10.79
C ILE A 182 -50.96 1.69 10.60
N THR A 183 -51.71 1.42 9.54
CA THR A 183 -53.04 1.99 9.35
C THR A 183 -53.96 1.30 10.34
N ASN A 184 -54.25 1.95 11.47
CA ASN A 184 -55.34 1.55 12.35
C ASN A 184 -56.66 1.75 11.61
N GLY A 185 -57.35 0.65 11.31
CA GLY A 185 -58.74 0.60 10.88
C GLY A 185 -59.54 -0.22 11.88
#